data_AF-A0A7R9VNU2-F1
#
_entry.id   AF-A0A7R9VNU2-F1
#
_cell.length_a   1.000
_cell.length_b   1.000
_cell.length_c   1.000
_cell.angle_alpha   90.00
_cell.angle_beta   90.00
_cell.angle_gamma   90.00
#
_symmetry.space_group_name_H-M   'P 1'
#
loop_
_entity.id
_entity.type
_entity.pdbx_description
1 polymer ?
#
loop_
_entity_poly.entity_id
_entity_poly.type
_entity_poly.pdbx_seq_one_letter_code
_entity_poly.pdbx_strand_id
1 'polypeptide(L)'
;REAGTTTTTTTTTARSRNMTTTTPRTSLAPRTTPAAAATKLALLLLLSSSAAAGRGADAAWIDPDTPESKRTVKSLVDGTTYHLVMSDEFEVPNRTFVDGHDPTWTALDKSDDDYSASGGGSLHFYNSSSVTTENGMLRISTTIGKTEWNRYSNVEKEWKHETKHYKSGMVQSWEKFCFTGGIVELDVILPGDPYIG
;
A
#
# COMPACT_ATOMS: atom_id res chain seq x y z
N ARG A 1 -28.79 1.49 52.20
CA ARG A 1 -29.35 2.46 51.24
C ARG A 1 -29.15 1.83 49.86
N GLU A 2 -29.96 0.90 49.35
CA GLU A 2 -31.43 0.96 49.11
C GLU A 2 -31.85 2.35 48.63
N ALA A 3 -32.56 2.56 47.52
CA ALA A 3 -33.31 1.77 46.54
C ALA A 3 -33.33 2.63 45.23
N GLY A 4 -33.87 2.29 44.06
CA GLY A 4 -34.73 1.23 43.58
C GLY A 4 -35.12 1.53 42.12
N THR A 5 -35.23 0.47 41.32
CA THR A 5 -36.32 0.11 40.39
C THR A 5 -37.25 1.21 39.85
N THR A 6 -37.51 1.22 38.52
CA THR A 6 -38.86 1.02 37.93
C THR A 6 -38.80 0.78 36.42
N THR A 7 -39.27 -0.40 36.03
CA THR A 7 -39.67 -0.88 34.70
C THR A 7 -41.00 -0.25 34.28
N THR A 8 -41.24 0.03 32.99
CA THR A 8 -42.58 -0.14 32.41
C THR A 8 -42.51 -0.46 30.91
N THR A 9 -42.95 -1.67 30.59
CA THR A 9 -43.35 -2.20 29.28
C THR A 9 -44.78 -1.76 28.97
N THR A 10 -45.14 -1.43 27.72
CA THR A 10 -46.46 -1.83 27.19
C THR A 10 -46.46 -1.99 25.66
N THR A 11 -46.99 -3.15 25.28
CA THR A 11 -47.22 -3.79 23.99
C THR A 11 -48.45 -3.22 23.23
N THR A 12 -48.61 -3.64 21.97
CA THR A 12 -49.89 -4.06 21.31
C THR A 12 -50.34 -3.15 20.16
N THR A 13 -50.91 -3.56 19.00
CA THR A 13 -50.93 -4.76 18.13
C THR A 13 -51.78 -4.34 16.91
N ALA A 14 -51.36 -4.80 15.72
CA ALA A 14 -52.06 -5.05 14.45
C ALA A 14 -53.45 -4.45 14.13
N ARG A 15 -53.65 -4.04 12.85
CA ARG A 15 -54.55 -4.77 11.91
C ARG A 15 -54.49 -4.32 10.44
N SER A 16 -54.33 -5.32 9.58
CA SER A 16 -54.86 -5.60 8.23
C SER A 16 -55.88 -4.63 7.58
N ARG A 17 -55.73 -4.44 6.25
CA ARG A 17 -56.71 -4.86 5.20
C ARG A 17 -56.17 -4.71 3.76
N ASN A 18 -56.40 -5.74 2.96
CA ASN A 18 -56.25 -5.76 1.48
C ASN A 18 -57.43 -5.04 0.81
N MET A 19 -57.21 -4.47 -0.39
CA MET A 19 -58.25 -4.41 -1.42
C MET A 19 -57.65 -4.29 -2.83
N THR A 20 -57.98 -5.27 -3.67
CA THR A 20 -57.67 -5.38 -5.10
C THR A 20 -58.83 -4.78 -5.91
N THR A 21 -58.62 -4.01 -6.99
CA THR A 21 -59.57 -3.94 -8.12
C THR A 21 -58.89 -3.47 -9.42
N THR A 22 -59.41 -3.99 -10.51
CA THR A 22 -58.97 -4.13 -11.90
C THR A 22 -59.26 -2.90 -12.81
N THR A 23 -58.53 -2.84 -13.94
CA THR A 23 -58.57 -2.00 -15.19
C THR A 23 -59.97 -1.71 -15.81
N PRO A 24 -60.18 -0.75 -16.79
CA PRO A 24 -59.45 -0.67 -18.09
C PRO A 24 -59.27 0.70 -18.83
N ARG A 25 -58.48 0.59 -19.92
CA ARG A 25 -58.16 1.46 -21.09
C ARG A 25 -59.22 2.48 -21.58
N THR A 26 -58.76 3.59 -22.19
CA THR A 26 -59.11 4.16 -23.54
C THR A 26 -58.30 5.47 -23.75
N SER A 27 -57.23 5.52 -24.58
CA SER A 27 -57.15 6.04 -25.98
C SER A 27 -57.62 7.48 -26.22
N LEU A 28 -56.70 8.39 -26.59
CA LEU A 28 -56.73 9.28 -27.78
C LEU A 28 -55.70 10.44 -27.68
N ALA A 29 -54.78 10.50 -28.64
CA ALA A 29 -54.13 11.73 -29.13
C ALA A 29 -54.78 12.07 -30.51
N PRO A 30 -54.49 13.19 -31.23
CA PRO A 30 -53.49 14.25 -31.01
C PRO A 30 -54.02 15.68 -31.25
N ARG A 31 -53.20 16.73 -30.98
CA ARG A 31 -53.37 18.03 -31.65
C ARG A 31 -52.02 18.68 -31.93
N THR A 32 -51.90 19.16 -33.16
CA THR A 32 -50.72 19.65 -33.87
C THR A 32 -50.52 21.16 -33.72
N THR A 33 -49.24 21.56 -33.50
CA THR A 33 -48.52 22.77 -33.99
C THR A 33 -48.98 24.19 -33.57
N PRO A 34 -48.12 25.24 -33.60
CA PRO A 34 -46.83 25.35 -34.30
C PRO A 34 -45.62 25.85 -33.48
N ALA A 35 -44.48 25.76 -34.16
CA ALA A 35 -43.13 26.05 -33.74
C ALA A 35 -42.85 27.54 -33.50
N ALA A 36 -42.04 27.83 -32.48
CA ALA A 36 -41.24 29.04 -32.39
C ALA A 36 -39.77 28.61 -32.37
N ALA A 37 -39.02 29.02 -33.40
CA ALA A 37 -37.60 28.75 -33.53
C ALA A 37 -36.81 29.56 -32.51
N ALA A 38 -36.20 28.89 -31.53
CA ALA A 38 -35.20 29.47 -30.65
C ALA A 38 -33.81 29.09 -31.19
N THR A 39 -33.11 30.08 -31.75
CA THR A 39 -31.72 29.96 -32.19
C THR A 39 -30.83 29.70 -30.98
N LYS A 40 -30.47 28.43 -30.73
CA LYS A 40 -29.50 28.06 -29.69
C LYS A 40 -28.10 28.19 -30.26
N LEU A 41 -27.37 29.20 -29.79
CA LEU A 41 -25.93 29.33 -29.98
C LEU A 41 -25.25 28.20 -29.18
N ALA A 42 -24.81 27.15 -29.86
CA ALA A 42 -24.08 26.05 -29.24
C ALA A 42 -22.61 26.45 -29.03
N LEU A 43 -22.28 26.87 -27.81
CA LEU A 43 -20.89 26.99 -27.38
C LEU A 43 -20.36 25.57 -27.07
N LEU A 44 -19.66 24.97 -28.02
CA LEU A 44 -18.98 23.68 -27.83
C LEU A 44 -17.76 23.90 -26.93
N LEU A 45 -17.91 23.71 -25.62
CA LEU A 45 -16.76 23.45 -24.75
C LEU A 45 -16.30 22.02 -25.00
N LEU A 46 -15.15 21.86 -25.67
CA LEU A 46 -14.40 20.62 -25.70
C LEU A 46 -13.83 20.38 -24.30
N LEU A 47 -14.59 19.69 -23.44
CA LEU A 47 -13.99 19.06 -22.26
C LEU A 47 -13.16 17.88 -22.77
N SER A 48 -11.84 18.08 -22.89
CA SER A 48 -10.89 16.98 -22.94
C SER A 48 -10.99 16.24 -21.61
N SER A 49 -11.84 15.21 -21.57
CA SER A 49 -11.88 14.28 -20.45
C SER A 49 -10.61 13.46 -20.52
N SER A 50 -9.56 13.88 -19.82
CA SER A 50 -8.53 12.95 -19.38
C SER A 50 -9.23 12.00 -18.41
N ALA A 51 -9.73 10.89 -18.95
CA ALA A 51 -10.08 9.75 -18.14
C ALA A 51 -8.78 9.28 -17.49
N ALA A 52 -8.53 9.75 -16.27
CA ALA A 52 -7.70 9.02 -15.34
C ALA A 52 -8.40 7.67 -15.17
N ALA A 53 -7.95 6.68 -15.93
CA ALA A 53 -8.39 5.32 -15.80
C ALA A 53 -8.00 4.89 -14.39
N GLY A 54 -8.96 4.95 -13.47
CA GLY A 54 -8.87 4.22 -12.21
C GLY A 54 -8.74 2.75 -12.59
N ARG A 55 -7.50 2.25 -12.59
CA ARG A 55 -7.21 0.83 -12.82
C ARG A 55 -7.85 0.05 -11.69
N GLY A 56 -8.61 -0.97 -12.07
CA GLY A 56 -9.32 -1.84 -11.15
C GLY A 56 -8.37 -2.41 -10.11
N ALA A 57 -8.88 -2.54 -8.89
CA ALA A 57 -8.23 -3.28 -7.83
C ALA A 57 -8.18 -4.77 -8.20
N ASP A 58 -7.13 -5.19 -8.91
CA ASP A 58 -6.66 -6.55 -8.82
C ASP A 58 -5.94 -6.67 -7.47
N ALA A 59 -6.43 -7.55 -6.61
CA ALA A 59 -5.92 -7.80 -5.26
C ALA A 59 -4.54 -8.49 -5.24
N ALA A 60 -3.62 -8.09 -6.11
CA ALA A 60 -2.39 -8.83 -6.38
C ALA A 60 -1.18 -8.11 -5.78
N TRP A 61 -0.28 -8.88 -5.18
CA TRP A 61 1.08 -8.49 -4.77
C TRP A 61 1.96 -7.94 -5.91
N ILE A 62 1.38 -7.77 -7.11
CA ILE A 62 2.00 -7.29 -8.33
C ILE A 62 1.60 -5.83 -8.51
N ASP A 63 2.58 -4.95 -8.58
CA ASP A 63 2.38 -3.53 -8.83
C ASP A 63 1.57 -3.30 -10.13
N PRO A 64 0.49 -2.49 -10.10
CA PRO A 64 -0.23 -2.08 -11.30
C PRO A 64 0.65 -1.45 -12.38
N ASP A 65 1.76 -0.80 -11.99
CA ASP A 65 2.69 -0.14 -12.90
C ASP A 65 3.70 -1.13 -13.51
N THR A 66 3.80 -2.37 -13.00
CA THR A 66 4.64 -3.42 -13.60
C THR A 66 4.14 -3.76 -15.02
N PRO A 67 4.97 -3.56 -16.06
CA PRO A 67 4.58 -3.81 -17.45
C PRO A 67 4.32 -5.29 -17.70
N GLU A 68 3.33 -5.60 -18.54
CA GLU A 68 2.91 -6.99 -18.83
C GLU A 68 4.07 -7.86 -19.35
N SER A 69 5.00 -7.27 -20.10
CA SER A 69 6.19 -7.98 -20.62
C SER A 69 7.14 -8.48 -19.53
N LYS A 70 7.05 -7.94 -18.31
CA LYS A 70 7.86 -8.32 -17.14
C LYS A 70 7.13 -9.27 -16.19
N ARG A 71 5.87 -9.61 -16.47
CA ARG A 71 5.09 -10.54 -15.62
C ARG A 71 5.41 -12.02 -15.86
N THR A 72 6.25 -12.31 -16.84
CA THR A 72 6.75 -13.67 -17.11
C THR A 72 8.22 -13.63 -17.46
N VAL A 73 9.00 -14.54 -16.89
CA VAL A 73 10.42 -14.69 -17.20
C VAL A 73 10.73 -16.14 -17.54
N LYS A 74 11.61 -16.35 -18.50
CA LYS A 74 12.09 -17.69 -18.85
C LYS A 74 13.44 -17.92 -18.19
N SER A 75 13.54 -19.01 -17.43
CA SER A 75 14.78 -19.46 -16.81
C SER A 75 15.90 -19.63 -17.84
N LEU A 76 17.08 -19.11 -17.51
CA LEU A 76 18.28 -19.32 -18.32
C LEU A 76 18.86 -20.73 -18.16
N VAL A 77 18.47 -21.46 -17.11
CA VAL A 77 19.04 -22.77 -16.76
C VAL A 77 18.29 -23.93 -17.40
N ASP A 78 16.97 -23.97 -17.23
CA ASP A 78 16.11 -25.08 -17.67
C ASP A 78 15.05 -24.66 -18.70
N GLY A 79 14.95 -23.37 -19.02
CA GLY A 79 13.95 -22.84 -19.94
C GLY A 79 12.53 -22.83 -19.40
N THR A 80 12.33 -23.14 -18.11
CA THR A 80 11.01 -23.09 -17.45
C THR A 80 10.51 -21.64 -17.45
N THR A 81 9.21 -21.46 -17.69
CA THR A 81 8.56 -20.15 -17.61
C THR A 81 8.04 -19.91 -16.20
N TYR A 82 8.48 -18.84 -15.58
CA TYR A 82 8.02 -18.38 -14.28
C TYR A 82 7.04 -17.22 -14.46
N HIS A 83 6.01 -17.20 -13.60
CA HIS A 83 5.05 -16.13 -13.51
C HIS A 83 5.40 -15.24 -12.32
N LEU A 84 5.29 -13.93 -12.52
CA LEU A 84 5.48 -12.95 -11.46
C LEU A 84 4.40 -13.12 -10.39
N VAL A 85 4.83 -13.18 -9.13
CA VAL A 85 3.93 -13.33 -7.98
C VAL A 85 3.93 -12.10 -7.08
N MET A 86 4.99 -11.29 -7.13
CA MET A 86 5.14 -10.07 -6.35
C MET A 86 6.06 -9.09 -7.08
N SER A 87 5.71 -7.81 -7.12
CA SER A 87 6.54 -6.72 -7.65
C SER A 87 6.22 -5.39 -6.99
N ASP A 88 7.16 -4.45 -7.08
CA ASP A 88 7.01 -3.06 -6.69
C ASP A 88 7.94 -2.21 -7.58
N GLU A 89 7.38 -1.24 -8.30
CA GLU A 89 8.14 -0.32 -9.16
C GLU A 89 8.49 0.98 -8.42
N PHE A 90 7.97 1.19 -7.20
CA PHE A 90 8.24 2.36 -6.36
C PHE A 90 7.87 3.73 -6.97
N GLU A 91 6.90 3.76 -7.90
CA GLU A 91 6.47 4.96 -8.62
C GLU A 91 5.76 6.00 -7.74
N VAL A 92 5.11 5.56 -6.66
CA VAL A 92 4.43 6.47 -5.71
C VAL A 92 5.46 7.17 -4.84
N PRO A 93 5.61 8.50 -4.91
CA PRO A 93 6.65 9.23 -4.17
C PRO A 93 6.31 9.41 -2.69
N ASN A 94 7.34 9.56 -1.87
CA ASN A 94 7.24 9.79 -0.42
C ASN A 94 6.47 8.69 0.35
N ARG A 95 6.56 7.44 -0.10
CA ARG A 95 6.06 6.31 0.70
C ARG A 95 6.86 6.20 1.99
N THR A 96 6.15 5.91 3.06
CA THR A 96 6.75 5.60 4.36
C THR A 96 6.66 4.11 4.59
N PHE A 97 7.77 3.53 5.01
CA PHE A 97 7.90 2.09 5.27
C PHE A 97 7.92 1.80 6.77
N VAL A 98 7.49 2.74 7.60
CA VAL A 98 7.29 2.48 9.04
C VAL A 98 6.32 1.30 9.21
N ASP A 99 6.56 0.49 10.22
CA ASP A 99 5.73 -0.69 10.50
C ASP A 99 4.23 -0.37 10.51
N GLY A 100 3.46 -1.12 9.72
CA GLY A 100 2.02 -0.95 9.53
C GLY A 100 1.58 0.12 8.52
N HIS A 101 2.49 0.85 7.86
CA HIS A 101 2.12 1.89 6.89
C HIS A 101 2.11 1.45 5.42
N ASP A 102 2.93 0.47 5.06
CA ASP A 102 3.00 -0.06 3.71
C ASP A 102 2.55 -1.52 3.69
N PRO A 103 1.70 -1.94 2.73
CA PRO A 103 1.15 -3.29 2.71
C PRO A 103 2.19 -4.35 2.32
N THR A 104 3.23 -3.95 1.58
CA THR A 104 4.18 -4.86 0.94
C THR A 104 5.50 -4.90 1.69
N TRP A 105 5.94 -3.76 2.20
CA TRP A 105 7.27 -3.57 2.75
C TRP A 105 7.23 -3.01 4.17
N THR A 106 8.27 -3.31 4.95
CA THR A 106 8.44 -2.80 6.30
C THR A 106 9.91 -2.50 6.54
N ALA A 107 10.21 -1.27 6.92
CA ALA A 107 11.53 -0.84 7.32
C ALA A 107 11.75 -1.09 8.81
N LEU A 108 12.99 -1.45 9.17
CA LEU A 108 13.34 -1.82 10.54
C LEU A 108 13.98 -0.67 11.31
N ASP A 109 13.63 -0.57 12.59
CA ASP A 109 14.25 0.30 13.57
C ASP A 109 15.04 -0.54 14.58
N LYS A 110 16.28 -0.92 14.23
CA LYS A 110 17.13 -1.77 15.08
C LYS A 110 18.62 -1.57 14.83
N SER A 111 19.43 -1.93 15.81
CA SER A 111 20.87 -2.09 15.58
C SER A 111 21.14 -3.20 14.57
N ASP A 112 22.22 -3.04 13.82
CA ASP A 112 22.75 -4.08 12.95
C ASP A 112 23.42 -5.22 13.76
N ASP A 113 23.79 -4.98 15.02
CA ASP A 113 24.39 -6.02 15.86
C ASP A 113 23.37 -7.13 16.18
N ASP A 114 23.58 -8.32 15.62
CA ASP A 114 22.89 -9.52 16.08
C ASP A 114 23.45 -9.98 17.44
N TYR A 115 22.56 -10.47 18.30
CA TYR A 115 22.90 -10.99 19.63
C TYR A 115 23.82 -12.23 19.56
N SER A 116 23.82 -12.95 18.44
CA SER A 116 24.57 -14.20 18.26
C SER A 116 25.91 -14.06 17.52
N ALA A 117 26.10 -12.98 16.76
CA ALA A 117 27.33 -12.77 16.03
C ALA A 117 28.39 -12.20 16.97
N SER A 118 29.62 -12.70 16.89
CA SER A 118 30.81 -12.17 17.58
C SER A 118 31.16 -10.70 17.23
N GLY A 119 30.24 -9.97 16.59
CA GLY A 119 30.39 -8.65 16.00
C GLY A 119 29.53 -7.59 16.68
N GLY A 120 29.73 -7.36 17.98
CA GLY A 120 29.21 -6.17 18.68
C GLY A 120 29.91 -4.86 18.28
N GLY A 121 30.33 -4.74 17.03
CA GLY A 121 31.18 -3.67 16.52
C GLY A 121 30.60 -2.96 15.29
N SER A 122 29.38 -3.28 14.85
CA SER A 122 28.77 -2.51 13.77
C SER A 122 28.56 -1.08 14.23
N LEU A 123 28.88 -0.09 13.42
CA LEU A 123 28.64 1.32 13.76
C LEU A 123 27.26 1.80 13.30
N HIS A 124 26.49 0.90 12.66
CA HIS A 124 25.25 1.21 11.97
C HIS A 124 24.01 0.90 12.82
N PHE A 125 23.04 1.80 12.73
CA PHE A 125 21.68 1.61 13.24
C PHE A 125 20.70 1.74 12.06
N TYR A 126 19.86 0.74 11.85
CA TYR A 126 18.79 0.83 10.86
C TYR A 126 17.67 1.69 11.41
N ASN A 127 17.24 2.67 10.62
CA ASN A 127 16.15 3.56 10.93
C ASN A 127 15.17 3.60 9.75
N SER A 128 13.88 3.46 10.03
CA SER A 128 12.82 3.50 9.03
C SER A 128 12.75 4.86 8.30
N SER A 129 13.16 5.96 8.93
CA SER A 129 13.19 7.29 8.31
C SER A 129 14.25 7.45 7.22
N SER A 130 15.22 6.53 7.14
CA SER A 130 16.25 6.50 6.11
C SER A 130 15.78 5.85 4.80
N VAL A 131 14.53 5.38 4.76
CA VAL A 131 13.92 4.73 3.60
C VAL A 131 12.73 5.55 3.12
N THR A 132 12.73 5.89 1.84
CA THR A 132 11.61 6.58 1.18
C THR A 132 11.57 6.19 -0.28
N THR A 133 10.53 6.58 -1.00
CA THR A 133 10.49 6.53 -2.46
C THR A 133 10.66 7.92 -3.06
N GLU A 134 11.45 8.04 -4.12
CA GLU A 134 11.70 9.28 -4.83
C GLU A 134 12.07 8.98 -6.29
N ASN A 135 11.49 9.71 -7.25
CA ASN A 135 11.78 9.58 -8.68
C ASN A 135 11.62 8.14 -9.24
N GLY A 136 10.57 7.42 -8.82
CA GLY A 136 10.33 6.04 -9.29
C GLY A 136 11.32 5.02 -8.72
N MET A 137 11.92 5.30 -7.56
CA MET A 137 12.92 4.41 -6.95
C MET A 137 12.72 4.32 -5.45
N LEU A 138 12.98 3.12 -4.91
CA LEU A 138 13.25 2.95 -3.49
C LEU A 138 14.61 3.57 -3.16
N ARG A 139 14.60 4.60 -2.32
CA ARG A 139 15.80 5.31 -1.88
C ARG A 139 16.14 4.95 -0.44
N ILE A 140 17.27 4.26 -0.28
CA ILE A 140 17.87 3.97 1.02
C ILE A 140 19.05 4.90 1.22
N SER A 141 19.00 5.74 2.26
CA SER A 141 20.01 6.76 2.53
C SER A 141 20.78 6.48 3.81
N THR A 142 22.10 6.59 3.74
CA THR A 142 22.98 6.55 4.91
C THR A 142 23.31 7.98 5.36
N THR A 143 23.15 8.24 6.65
CA THR A 143 23.46 9.52 7.28
C THR A 143 24.37 9.31 8.48
N ILE A 144 25.23 10.28 8.76
CA ILE A 144 26.03 10.31 9.98
C ILE A 144 25.17 10.94 11.06
N GLY A 145 24.89 10.20 12.13
CA GLY A 145 24.03 10.65 13.21
C GLY A 145 24.05 9.70 14.40
N LYS A 146 24.09 10.27 15.60
CA LYS A 146 24.11 9.50 16.85
C LYS A 146 22.74 8.87 17.12
N THR A 147 22.72 7.58 17.40
CA THR A 147 21.57 6.85 17.97
C THR A 147 22.02 6.17 19.25
N GLU A 148 21.26 6.37 20.32
CA GLU A 148 21.55 5.82 21.64
C GLU A 148 20.32 5.07 22.14
N TRP A 149 20.54 3.89 22.71
CA TRP A 149 19.49 3.12 23.36
C TRP A 149 20.08 2.22 24.45
N ASN A 150 19.22 1.72 25.32
CA ASN A 150 19.63 0.74 26.33
C ASN A 150 19.27 -0.66 25.82
N ARG A 151 20.26 -1.55 25.79
CA ARG A 151 20.10 -2.94 25.39
C ARG A 151 20.37 -3.85 26.58
N TYR A 152 19.53 -4.86 26.76
CA TYR A 152 19.80 -5.90 27.74
C TYR A 152 20.78 -6.93 27.16
N SER A 153 21.90 -7.17 27.84
CA SER A 153 22.87 -8.20 27.47
C SER A 153 22.49 -9.52 28.13
N ASN A 154 22.07 -10.54 27.37
CA ASN A 154 21.80 -11.85 27.99
C ASN A 154 23.09 -12.61 28.38
N VAL A 155 24.27 -12.18 27.91
CA VAL A 155 25.57 -12.74 28.32
C VAL A 155 25.96 -12.24 29.71
N GLU A 156 25.95 -10.92 29.90
CA GLU A 156 26.38 -10.29 31.15
C GLU A 156 25.23 -10.04 32.14
N LYS A 157 23.98 -10.29 31.71
CA LYS A 157 22.74 -10.14 32.50
C LYS A 157 22.54 -8.74 33.08
N GLU A 158 22.94 -7.73 32.31
CA GLU A 158 22.84 -6.31 32.67
C GLU A 158 22.37 -5.44 31.51
N TRP A 159 21.91 -4.23 31.82
CA TRP A 159 21.58 -3.21 30.84
C TRP A 159 22.83 -2.44 30.42
N LYS A 160 23.11 -2.43 29.13
CA LYS A 160 24.20 -1.66 28.52
C LYS A 160 23.65 -0.48 27.74
N HIS A 161 24.33 0.65 27.86
CA HIS A 161 24.08 1.81 27.00
C HIS A 161 24.88 1.64 25.71
N GLU A 162 24.17 1.61 24.58
CA GLU A 162 24.76 1.43 23.26
C GLU A 162 24.68 2.73 22.48
N THR A 163 25.73 3.04 21.72
CA THR A 163 25.80 4.22 20.86
C THR A 163 26.25 3.81 19.47
N LYS A 164 25.51 4.26 18.45
CA LYS A 164 25.86 4.12 17.04
C LYS A 164 25.95 5.49 16.38
N HIS A 165 26.81 5.60 15.37
CA HIS A 165 27.15 6.89 14.75
C HIS A 165 26.66 7.03 13.30
N TYR A 166 26.19 5.94 12.70
CA TYR A 166 25.67 5.94 11.35
C TYR A 166 24.26 5.39 11.35
N LYS A 167 23.38 6.02 10.58
CA LYS A 167 22.00 5.59 10.38
C LYS A 167 21.79 5.25 8.92
N SER A 168 21.20 4.11 8.64
CA SER A 168 20.81 3.71 7.28
C SER A 168 19.43 3.06 7.31
N GLY A 169 18.94 2.60 6.16
CA GLY A 169 17.66 1.92 6.06
C GLY A 169 17.82 0.43 5.81
N MET A 170 16.95 -0.38 6.39
CA MET A 170 16.79 -1.79 6.04
C MET A 170 15.31 -2.04 5.85
N VAL A 171 14.95 -2.65 4.71
CA VAL A 171 13.56 -2.95 4.33
C VAL A 171 13.40 -4.45 4.18
N GLN A 172 12.26 -4.97 4.62
CA GLN A 172 11.86 -6.36 4.49
C GLN A 172 10.46 -6.43 3.88
N SER A 173 10.16 -7.49 3.13
CA SER A 173 8.78 -7.75 2.72
C SER A 173 7.94 -8.18 3.93
N TRP A 174 6.66 -7.83 3.93
CA TRP A 174 5.73 -8.15 5.01
C TRP A 174 5.64 -9.68 5.25
N GLU A 175 5.55 -10.43 4.16
CA GLU A 175 5.49 -11.89 4.11
C GLU A 175 6.77 -12.58 4.65
N LYS A 176 7.86 -11.81 4.86
CA LYS A 176 9.21 -12.34 5.17
C LYS A 176 9.54 -13.54 4.29
N PHE A 177 9.39 -13.34 2.99
CA PHE A 177 9.29 -14.39 1.99
C PHE A 177 10.36 -15.48 2.16
N CYS A 178 9.93 -16.70 2.48
CA CYS A 178 10.80 -17.88 2.52
C CYS A 178 11.00 -18.42 1.10
N PHE A 179 12.13 -18.04 0.50
CA PHE A 179 12.43 -18.40 -0.88
C PHE A 179 13.16 -19.75 -0.96
N THR A 180 12.48 -20.78 -1.48
CA THR A 180 13.08 -22.10 -1.72
C THR A 180 13.49 -22.33 -3.18
N GLY A 181 13.04 -21.46 -4.09
CA GLY A 181 13.32 -21.53 -5.52
C GLY A 181 12.49 -20.51 -6.30
N GLY A 182 12.99 -20.13 -7.48
CA GLY A 182 12.39 -19.11 -8.35
C GLY A 182 13.45 -18.12 -8.84
N ILE A 183 13.00 -16.93 -9.24
CA ILE A 183 13.86 -15.83 -9.67
C ILE A 183 13.47 -14.57 -8.92
N VAL A 184 14.47 -13.83 -8.42
CA VAL A 184 14.32 -12.47 -7.90
C VAL A 184 15.13 -11.56 -8.80
N GLU A 185 14.48 -10.55 -9.36
CA GLU A 185 15.12 -9.53 -10.20
C GLU A 185 15.05 -8.20 -9.46
N LEU A 186 16.16 -7.45 -9.44
CA LEU A 186 16.23 -6.10 -8.90
C LEU A 186 17.00 -5.23 -9.88
N ASP A 187 16.55 -4.01 -10.10
CA ASP A 187 17.32 -2.95 -10.76
C ASP A 187 17.79 -1.96 -9.69
N VAL A 188 19.11 -1.85 -9.51
CA VAL A 188 19.70 -1.16 -8.35
C VAL A 188 20.85 -0.27 -8.80
N ILE A 189 20.82 0.96 -8.33
CA ILE A 189 21.95 1.90 -8.41
C ILE A 189 22.63 1.91 -7.04
N LEU A 190 23.89 1.46 -7.00
CA LEU A 190 24.66 1.46 -5.76
C LEU A 190 25.11 2.89 -5.41
N PRO A 191 25.15 3.25 -4.11
CA PRO A 191 25.66 4.54 -3.68
C PRO A 191 27.17 4.63 -3.89
N GLY A 192 27.65 5.81 -4.32
CA GLY A 192 29.07 6.09 -4.49
C GLY A 192 29.54 6.12 -5.95
N ASP A 193 30.76 6.61 -6.15
CA ASP A 193 31.42 6.57 -7.45
C ASP A 193 32.15 5.21 -7.57
N PRO A 194 31.89 4.39 -8.61
CA PRO A 194 32.55 3.11 -8.79
C PRO A 194 34.08 3.21 -8.95
N TYR A 195 34.62 4.41 -9.18
CA TYR A 195 36.04 4.65 -9.39
C TYR A 195 36.76 5.26 -8.17
N ILE A 196 36.07 5.50 -7.06
CA ILE A 196 36.67 6.09 -5.85
C ILE A 196 36.47 5.12 -4.67
N GLY A 197 37.57 4.50 -4.26
CA GLY A 197 37.68 3.62 -3.08
C GLY A 197 38.71 4.13 -2.08
#